data_AF-A0A8J9S834-F1
#
_entry.id   AF-A0A8J9S834-F1
#
_cell.length_a   1.000
_cell.length_b   1.000
_cell.length_c   1.000
_cell.angle_alpha   90.00
_cell.angle_beta   90.00
_cell.angle_gamma   90.00
#
_symmetry.space_group_name_H-M   'P 1'
#
loop_
_entity.id
_entity.type
_entity.pdbx_description
1 polymer ?
#
loop_
_entity_poly.entity_id
_entity_poly.type
_entity_poly.pdbx_seq_one_letter_code
_entity_poly.pdbx_strand_id
1 'polypeptide(L)'
;GWGCFSKYSLRKGEYIHEYVGELISQEEADRRGQLYDQQNQSSLFNLNSETVIDANRKGNITRFLNHSSNPNCEARTMFVNGDYRIGFFATKDIDAENELFFDYQY
;
A
#
# COMPACT_ATOMS: atom_id res chain seq x y z
N GLY A 1 -11.14 -5.10 -11.00
CA GLY A 1 -11.37 -4.14 -9.90
C GLY A 1 -10.97 -2.76 -10.38
N TRP A 2 -10.62 -1.87 -9.46
CA TRP A 2 -9.90 -0.63 -9.76
C TRP A 2 -8.39 -0.92 -9.78
N GLY A 3 -7.59 -0.02 -10.36
CA GLY A 3 -6.12 -0.12 -10.42
C GLY A 3 -5.47 1.25 -10.34
N CYS A 4 -4.17 1.28 -10.03
CA CYS A 4 -3.38 2.50 -9.94
C CYS A 4 -2.33 2.52 -11.07
N PHE A 5 -2.30 3.59 -11.87
CA PHE A 5 -1.44 3.71 -13.03
C PHE A 5 -0.48 4.88 -12.86
N SER A 6 0.77 4.70 -13.28
CA SER A 6 1.73 5.80 -13.34
C SER A 6 1.38 6.74 -14.49
N LYS A 7 1.41 8.05 -14.27
CA LYS A 7 1.21 9.05 -15.34
C LYS A 7 2.48 9.32 -16.16
N TYR A 8 3.64 9.08 -15.54
CA TYR A 8 4.95 9.33 -16.12
C TYR A 8 5.82 8.09 -15.89
N SER A 9 6.86 7.94 -16.71
CA SER A 9 7.83 6.87 -16.51
C SER A 9 8.55 7.05 -15.17
N LEU A 10 8.75 5.95 -14.45
CA LEU A 10 9.43 5.88 -13.16
C LEU A 10 10.76 5.14 -13.32
N ARG A 11 11.80 5.59 -12.63
CA ARG A 11 13.09 4.89 -12.57
C ARG A 11 13.13 3.91 -11.41
N LYS A 12 13.93 2.85 -11.55
CA LYS A 12 14.22 1.95 -10.43
C LYS A 12 14.67 2.73 -9.18
N GLY A 13 14.02 2.47 -8.06
CA GLY A 13 14.27 3.08 -6.77
C GLY A 13 13.57 4.42 -6.55
N GLU A 14 12.85 4.94 -7.55
CA GLU A 14 12.11 6.19 -7.44
C GLU A 14 10.94 6.05 -6.46
N TYR A 15 10.77 7.07 -5.62
CA TYR A 15 9.63 7.17 -4.71
C TYR A 15 8.36 7.48 -5.50
N ILE A 16 7.30 6.70 -5.26
CA ILE A 16 6.03 6.82 -5.95
C ILE A 16 5.08 7.66 -5.10
N HIS A 17 4.68 7.13 -3.94
CA HIS A 17 3.75 7.80 -3.03
C HIS A 17 3.70 7.08 -1.67
N GLU A 18 3.17 7.75 -0.65
CA GLU A 18 2.96 7.18 0.70
C GLU A 18 1.67 6.36 0.72
N TYR A 19 1.64 5.24 1.45
CA TYR A 19 0.41 4.54 1.79
C TYR A 19 -0.17 5.14 3.08
N VAL A 20 -1.30 5.84 2.95
CA VAL A 20 -1.94 6.54 4.07
C VAL A 20 -3.33 5.99 4.35
N GLY A 21 -3.73 6.11 5.61
CA GLY A 21 -5.04 5.72 6.09
C GLY A 21 -5.22 6.02 7.57
N GLU A 22 -6.28 5.47 8.18
CA GLU A 22 -6.49 5.57 9.62
C GLU A 22 -5.47 4.69 10.35
N LEU A 23 -4.78 5.22 11.36
CA LEU A 23 -3.96 4.41 12.26
C LEU A 23 -4.88 3.74 13.29
N ILE A 24 -4.89 2.41 13.30
CA ILE A 24 -5.70 1.61 14.20
C ILE A 24 -4.84 0.55 14.91
N SER A 25 -5.31 0.07 16.05
CA SER A 25 -4.67 -1.04 16.76
C SER A 25 -4.86 -2.36 16.00
N GLN A 26 -4.03 -3.35 16.30
CA GLN A 26 -4.21 -4.71 15.78
C GLN A 26 -5.60 -5.29 16.09
N GLU A 27 -6.12 -5.10 17.30
CA GLU A 27 -7.47 -5.58 17.67
C GLU A 27 -8.57 -4.97 16.79
N GLU A 28 -8.49 -3.67 16.50
CA GLU A 28 -9.45 -3.01 15.62
C GLU A 28 -9.26 -3.43 14.16
N ALA A 29 -8.01 -3.70 13.75
CA ALA A 29 -7.71 -4.24 12.43
C ALA A 29 -8.30 -5.65 12.26
N ASP A 30 -8.17 -6.54 13.24
CA ASP A 30 -8.79 -7.87 13.24
C ASP A 30 -10.32 -7.78 13.17
N ARG A 31 -10.91 -6.89 13.98
CA ARG A 31 -12.36 -6.65 14.00
C ARG A 31 -12.89 -6.14 12.65
N ARG A 32 -12.15 -5.23 11.99
CA ARG A 32 -12.50 -4.72 10.65
C ARG A 32 -12.21 -5.75 9.55
N GLY A 33 -11.10 -6.48 9.67
CA GLY A 33 -10.62 -7.47 8.72
C GLY A 33 -11.64 -8.56 8.46
N GLN A 34 -12.30 -9.07 9.51
CA GLN A 34 -13.38 -10.05 9.36
C GLN A 34 -14.51 -9.61 8.42
N LEU A 35 -14.83 -8.30 8.38
CA LEU A 35 -15.81 -7.75 7.45
C LEU A 35 -15.21 -7.54 6.05
N TYR A 36 -13.96 -7.10 5.98
CA TYR A 36 -13.28 -6.83 4.70
C TYR A 36 -13.00 -8.12 3.92
N ASP A 37 -12.66 -9.20 4.61
CA ASP A 37 -12.49 -10.53 4.01
C ASP A 37 -13.77 -11.03 3.34
N GLN A 38 -14.93 -10.83 3.98
CA GLN A 38 -16.24 -11.16 3.40
C GLN A 38 -16.56 -10.34 2.15
N GLN A 39 -15.95 -9.16 2.03
CA GLN A 39 -16.12 -8.25 0.90
C GLN A 39 -14.99 -8.37 -0.15
N ASN A 40 -14.05 -9.30 0.05
CA ASN A 40 -12.81 -9.41 -0.74
C ASN A 40 -12.08 -8.07 -0.87
N GLN A 41 -12.07 -7.27 0.21
CA GLN A 41 -11.37 -6.00 0.29
C GLN A 41 -10.06 -6.17 1.04
N SER A 42 -8.99 -5.63 0.47
CA SER A 42 -7.69 -5.56 1.12
C SER A 42 -7.26 -4.09 1.21
N SER A 43 -7.30 -3.54 2.42
CA SER A 43 -6.95 -2.14 2.68
C SER A 43 -6.28 -1.96 4.05
N LEU A 44 -5.92 -3.06 4.72
CA LEU A 44 -5.20 -3.05 5.97
C LEU A 44 -3.73 -3.33 5.68
N PHE A 45 -2.83 -2.49 6.21
CA PHE A 45 -1.40 -2.67 6.05
C PHE A 45 -0.67 -2.50 7.38
N ASN A 46 0.02 -3.56 7.82
CA ASN A 46 0.80 -3.54 9.06
C ASN A 46 1.93 -2.51 8.98
N LEU A 47 1.88 -1.50 9.85
CA LEU A 47 2.93 -0.50 9.98
C LEU A 47 4.04 -1.00 10.91
N ASN A 48 3.63 -1.60 12.03
CA ASN A 48 4.50 -2.22 13.03
C ASN A 48 3.69 -3.26 13.84
N SER A 49 4.27 -3.81 14.92
CA SER A 49 3.62 -4.84 15.74
C SER A 49 2.35 -4.38 16.46
N GLU A 50 2.14 -3.07 16.63
CA GLU A 50 1.02 -2.51 17.40
C GLU A 50 0.03 -1.73 16.53
N THR A 51 0.49 -1.23 15.38
CA THR A 51 -0.24 -0.27 14.54
C THR A 51 -0.45 -0.80 13.12
N VAL A 52 -1.67 -0.62 12.62
CA VAL A 52 -2.08 -0.93 11.26
C VAL A 52 -2.61 0.34 10.59
N ILE A 53 -2.30 0.52 9.31
CA ILE A 53 -2.90 1.55 8.45
C ILE A 53 -4.14 0.95 7.78
N ASP A 54 -5.31 1.53 8.02
CA ASP A 54 -6.57 1.21 7.35
C ASP A 54 -6.90 2.25 6.28
N ALA A 55 -6.68 1.89 5.02
CA ALA A 55 -6.95 2.72 3.86
C ALA A 55 -8.39 2.58 3.32
N ASN A 56 -9.30 1.86 4.00
CA ASN A 56 -10.63 1.57 3.45
C ASN A 56 -11.54 2.80 3.46
N ARG A 57 -11.59 3.50 4.59
CA ARG A 57 -12.45 4.69 4.79
C ARG A 57 -11.77 6.00 4.40
N LYS A 58 -10.49 6.12 4.74
CA LYS A 58 -9.65 7.28 4.42
C LYS A 58 -8.36 6.73 3.86
N GLY A 59 -7.92 7.27 2.73
CA GLY A 59 -6.68 6.88 2.07
C GLY A 59 -6.44 7.79 0.87
N ASN A 60 -5.40 7.48 0.11
CA ASN A 60 -5.10 8.14 -1.15
C ASN A 60 -5.11 7.13 -2.31
N ILE A 61 -4.55 7.51 -3.45
CA ILE A 61 -4.55 6.68 -4.66
C ILE A 61 -3.83 5.34 -4.49
N THR A 62 -2.91 5.21 -3.52
CA THR A 62 -2.13 3.97 -3.39
C THR A 62 -2.94 2.79 -2.87
N ARG A 63 -4.13 3.02 -2.32
CA ARG A 63 -5.06 1.95 -1.95
C ARG A 63 -5.53 1.10 -3.14
N PHE A 64 -5.30 1.58 -4.36
CA PHE A 64 -5.65 0.89 -5.60
C PHE A 64 -4.45 0.19 -6.26
N LEU A 65 -3.25 0.20 -5.66
CA LEU A 65 -2.17 -0.68 -6.12
C LEU A 65 -2.58 -2.12 -5.81
N ASN A 66 -2.60 -2.97 -6.83
CA ASN A 66 -3.05 -4.35 -6.71
C ASN A 66 -1.91 -5.30 -6.34
N HIS A 67 -2.27 -6.50 -5.87
CA HIS A 67 -1.32 -7.58 -5.62
C HIS A 67 -0.76 -8.15 -6.92
N SER A 68 0.54 -8.47 -6.93
CA SER A 68 1.15 -9.34 -7.94
C SER A 68 2.32 -10.12 -7.33
N SER A 69 2.48 -11.39 -7.71
CA SER A 69 3.66 -12.20 -7.38
C SER A 69 4.91 -11.82 -8.19
N ASN A 70 4.77 -10.96 -9.21
CA ASN A 70 5.87 -10.35 -9.96
C ASN A 70 5.67 -8.82 -10.01
N PRO A 71 5.76 -8.14 -8.86
CA PRO A 71 5.40 -6.73 -8.75
C PRO A 71 6.44 -5.81 -9.42
N ASN A 72 6.02 -4.59 -9.74
CA ASN A 72 6.91 -3.52 -10.21
C ASN A 72 7.15 -2.44 -9.14
N CYS A 73 6.49 -2.54 -7.99
CA CYS A 73 6.66 -1.68 -6.82
C CYS A 73 6.93 -2.50 -5.56
N GLU A 74 7.54 -1.87 -4.57
CA GLU A 74 7.70 -2.41 -3.23
C GLU A 74 7.28 -1.37 -2.19
N ALA A 75 6.74 -1.85 -1.07
CA ALA A 75 6.46 -1.04 0.10
C ALA A 75 7.67 -1.05 1.04
N ARG A 76 8.04 0.11 1.57
CA ARG A 76 9.10 0.25 2.57
C ARG A 76 8.58 1.02 3.77
N THR A 77 8.70 0.42 4.96
CA THR A 77 8.50 1.14 6.21
C THR A 77 9.71 2.02 6.49
N MET A 78 9.48 3.31 6.70
CA MET A 78 10.49 4.33 6.91
C MET A 78 10.20 5.11 8.19
N PHE A 79 11.24 5.52 8.90
CA PHE A 79 11.12 6.43 10.04
C PHE A 79 11.33 7.88 9.56
N VAL A 80 10.29 8.70 9.66
CA VAL A 80 10.24 10.06 9.13
C VAL A 80 9.78 11.00 10.24
N ASN A 81 10.67 11.86 10.72
CA ASN A 81 10.39 12.90 11.73
C ASN A 81 9.73 12.39 13.03
N GLY A 82 10.04 11.17 13.47
CA GLY A 82 9.45 10.59 14.69
C GLY A 82 8.37 9.54 14.42
N ASP A 83 7.87 9.45 13.19
CA ASP A 83 6.79 8.53 12.84
C ASP A 83 7.27 7.43 11.90
N TYR A 84 6.75 6.22 12.08
CA TYR A 84 6.83 5.19 11.03
C TYR A 84 5.79 5.49 9.94
N ARG A 85 6.20 5.38 8.68
CA ARG A 85 5.37 5.58 7.49
C ARG A 85 5.69 4.54 6.44
N ILE A 86 4.77 4.29 5.52
CA ILE A 86 4.98 3.35 4.40
C ILE A 86 5.07 4.12 3.10
N GLY A 87 6.20 4.00 2.40
CA GLY A 87 6.39 4.54 1.06
C GLY A 87 6.44 3.45 0.00
N PHE A 88 5.82 3.68 -1.15
CA PHE A 88 6.01 2.85 -2.33
C PHE A 88 7.16 3.34 -3.19
N PHE A 89 7.94 2.39 -3.70
CA PHE A 89 9.08 2.64 -4.56
C PHE A 89 9.06 1.70 -5.77
N ALA A 90 9.53 2.18 -6.91
CA ALA A 90 9.65 1.35 -8.10
C ALA A 90 10.81 0.33 -7.94
N THR A 91 10.58 -0.94 -8.26
CA THR A 91 11.62 -2.01 -8.18
C THR A 91 12.44 -2.15 -9.47
N LYS A 92 11.94 -1.56 -10.56
CA LYS A 92 12.52 -1.52 -11.90
C LYS A 92 12.10 -0.22 -12.60
N ASP A 93 12.63 0.04 -13.79
CA ASP A 93 12.09 1.09 -14.64
C ASP A 93 10.67 0.71 -15.08
N ILE A 94 9.74 1.66 -15.03
CA ILE A 94 8.32 1.50 -15.38
C ILE A 94 7.97 2.57 -16.39
N ASP A 95 7.41 2.19 -17.53
CA ASP A 95 6.95 3.16 -18.52
C ASP A 95 5.65 3.86 -18.05
N ALA A 96 5.43 5.08 -18.51
CA ALA A 96 4.18 5.80 -18.28
C ALA A 96 2.96 4.95 -18.65
N GLU A 97 1.83 5.22 -17.98
CA GLU A 97 0.54 4.57 -18.16
C GLU A 97 0.52 3.07 -17.85
N ASN A 98 1.56 2.54 -17.18
CA ASN A 98 1.57 1.17 -16.68
C ASN A 98 0.94 1.08 -15.29
N GLU A 99 0.23 -0.02 -15.05
CA GLU A 99 -0.34 -0.33 -13.74
C GLU A 99 0.75 -0.67 -12.73
N LEU A 100 0.54 -0.24 -11.49
CA LEU A 100 1.45 -0.40 -10.36
C LEU A 100 0.95 -1.52 -9.46
N PHE A 101 1.85 -2.46 -9.17
CA PHE A 101 1.58 -3.63 -8.34
C PHE A 101 2.65 -3.80 -7.28
N PHE A 102 2.25 -4.29 -6.11
CA PHE A 102 3.17 -4.71 -5.05
C PHE A 102 2.80 -6.10 -4.52
N ASP A 103 3.72 -6.74 -3.82
CA ASP A 103 3.44 -7.99 -3.13
C ASP A 103 2.73 -7.70 -1.80
N TYR A 104 1.58 -8.32 -1.59
CA TYR A 104 0.78 -8.13 -0.37
C TYR A 104 1.30 -9.03 0.77
N GLN A 105 2.19 -9.98 0.47
CA GLN A 105 2.77 -10.92 1.41
C GLN A 105 1.72 -11.80 2.12
N TYR A 106 0.68 -12.20 1.38
CA TYR A 106 -0.29 -13.21 1.82
C TYR A 106 0.31 -14.61 1.95
#